data_AF-A0A365Y332-F1
#
_entry.id   AF-A0A365Y332-F1
#
_cell.length_a   1.000
_cell.length_b   1.000
_cell.length_c   1.000
_cell.angle_alpha   90.00
_cell.angle_beta   90.00
_cell.angle_gamma   90.00
#
_symmetry.space_group_name_H-M   'P 1'
#
loop_
_entity.id
_entity.type
_entity.pdbx_description
1 polymer ?
#
loop_
_entity_poly.entity_id
_entity_poly.type
_entity_poly.pdbx_seq_one_letter_code
_entity_poly.pdbx_strand_id
1 'polypeptide(L)'
;MKKICYLVMAAVLFACNPDKHSRFGNEDETGDKKNAATKKTANTKTASTAPIISERVAAGTVIRSGPNGDVIATLTDYIPVYCANLKNGWFPVLVNIDITAAEYTKPLFRKGHKIKVNGISAGVLEKDIRLPVATNGEKMWATLNGYTEKKNIRSGTIVETALVNFLHQHKGHSEEDLTPFIHNFQLEEDKLAIKPYTLYFNYESGIDDPSPMYRIALVCQGKQLIGVVHSRPLELPASSSRRLQRGFTIHFLNGIDKTLQEDFSTKFNKFIVSVD
;
A
#
# COMPACT_ATOMS: atom_id res chain seq x y z
N MET A 1 58.64 -27.78 -30.63
CA MET A 1 57.90 -26.58 -30.19
C MET A 1 56.66 -26.43 -31.05
N LYS A 2 55.47 -26.38 -30.43
CA LYS A 2 54.15 -25.91 -30.93
C LYS A 2 53.81 -26.29 -32.38
N LYS A 3 52.83 -27.16 -32.63
CA LYS A 3 51.41 -26.74 -32.72
C LYS A 3 50.50 -27.97 -32.57
N ILE A 4 49.46 -27.76 -31.76
CA ILE A 4 48.44 -28.72 -31.35
C ILE A 4 47.32 -28.77 -32.40
N CYS A 5 46.80 -29.98 -32.54
CA CYS A 5 45.72 -30.49 -33.35
C CYS A 5 44.51 -29.55 -33.57
N TYR A 6 44.18 -29.35 -34.85
CA TYR A 6 42.82 -29.15 -35.31
C TYR A 6 42.25 -30.52 -35.69
N LEU A 7 41.11 -30.94 -35.12
CA LEU A 7 40.14 -31.82 -35.78
C LEU A 7 38.91 -32.13 -34.90
N VAL A 8 37.73 -31.91 -35.50
CA VAL A 8 36.41 -32.56 -35.25
C VAL A 8 35.70 -32.11 -33.95
N MET A 9 34.44 -31.65 -33.92
CA MET A 9 33.24 -32.26 -34.51
C MET A 9 32.10 -31.23 -34.61
N ALA A 10 31.37 -31.27 -35.72
CA ALA A 10 30.13 -30.53 -35.98
C ALA A 10 28.91 -31.48 -35.92
N ALA A 11 27.72 -30.88 -35.67
CA ALA A 11 26.35 -31.42 -35.75
C ALA A 11 25.96 -32.43 -34.64
N VAL A 12 24.81 -32.35 -33.96
CA VAL A 12 23.39 -32.29 -34.39
C VAL A 12 22.56 -31.76 -33.19
N LEU A 13 21.89 -30.61 -33.27
CA LEU A 13 20.44 -30.37 -33.48
C LEU A 13 19.42 -30.84 -32.39
N PHE A 14 18.56 -29.86 -32.03
CA PHE A 14 17.16 -29.91 -31.57
C PHE A 14 16.76 -30.63 -30.27
N ALA A 15 16.45 -29.81 -29.24
CA ALA A 15 15.24 -29.99 -28.42
C ALA A 15 14.83 -28.63 -27.80
N CYS A 16 13.94 -27.91 -28.49
CA CYS A 16 13.07 -26.91 -27.88
C CYS A 16 11.95 -27.65 -27.14
N ASN A 17 11.67 -27.32 -25.89
CA ASN A 17 10.40 -27.68 -25.26
C ASN A 17 9.78 -26.44 -24.59
N PRO A 18 8.66 -25.91 -25.11
CA PRO A 18 7.94 -24.79 -24.51
C PRO A 18 6.72 -25.32 -23.72
N ASP A 19 6.85 -25.44 -22.40
CA ASP A 19 5.67 -25.68 -21.55
C ASP A 19 4.92 -24.37 -21.31
N LYS A 20 3.99 -24.07 -22.21
CA LYS A 20 2.86 -23.15 -21.99
C LYS A 20 1.62 -23.98 -21.66
N HIS A 21 1.25 -24.07 -20.39
CA HIS A 21 -0.10 -24.48 -20.01
C HIS A 21 -1.04 -23.27 -20.05
N SER A 22 -1.80 -23.15 -21.14
CA SER A 22 -3.05 -22.40 -21.19
C SER A 22 -4.12 -23.15 -20.40
N ARG A 23 -4.67 -22.56 -19.33
CA ARG A 23 -5.82 -23.07 -18.58
C ARG A 23 -7.05 -22.15 -18.71
N PHE A 24 -7.43 -21.85 -19.95
CA PHE A 24 -8.74 -21.26 -20.24
C PHE A 24 -9.39 -22.07 -21.35
N GLY A 25 -10.11 -23.13 -20.95
CA GLY A 25 -11.10 -23.80 -21.78
C GLY A 25 -12.47 -23.25 -21.41
N ASN A 26 -13.09 -22.55 -22.35
CA ASN A 26 -14.54 -22.35 -22.38
C ASN A 26 -15.13 -23.50 -23.17
N GLU A 27 -16.02 -24.29 -22.57
CA GLU A 27 -17.10 -24.98 -23.27
C GLU A 27 -18.36 -24.90 -22.39
N ASP A 28 -19.39 -24.25 -22.92
CA ASP A 28 -20.78 -24.44 -22.51
C ASP A 28 -21.27 -25.79 -23.05
N GLU A 29 -21.98 -26.60 -22.24
CA GLU A 29 -23.34 -27.07 -22.54
C GLU A 29 -23.87 -28.10 -21.51
N THR A 30 -25.01 -27.72 -20.91
CA THR A 30 -26.20 -28.50 -20.53
C THR A 30 -26.11 -29.94 -20.01
N GLY A 31 -26.70 -30.16 -18.83
CA GLY A 31 -27.15 -31.47 -18.37
C GLY A 31 -27.82 -31.44 -16.98
N ASP A 32 -29.15 -31.30 -16.97
CA ASP A 32 -30.03 -31.44 -15.80
C ASP A 32 -29.81 -32.75 -15.03
N LYS A 33 -29.77 -32.69 -13.68
CA LYS A 33 -30.48 -33.63 -12.78
C LYS A 33 -30.48 -33.17 -11.31
N LYS A 34 -31.68 -33.29 -10.73
CA LYS A 34 -32.14 -32.93 -9.39
C LYS A 34 -31.55 -33.76 -8.23
N ASN A 35 -31.60 -33.13 -7.06
CA ASN A 35 -31.71 -33.64 -5.69
C ASN A 35 -30.46 -34.22 -5.00
N ALA A 36 -29.94 -33.49 -4.02
CA ALA A 36 -30.20 -33.76 -2.59
C ALA A 36 -29.52 -32.69 -1.73
N ALA A 37 -30.32 -31.98 -0.95
CA ALA A 37 -29.86 -30.98 0.01
C ALA A 37 -29.24 -31.67 1.23
N THR A 38 -27.92 -31.61 1.34
CA THR A 38 -27.22 -31.86 2.60
C THR A 38 -26.51 -30.56 3.00
N LYS A 39 -27.06 -29.87 4.01
CA LYS A 39 -26.44 -28.73 4.69
C LYS A 39 -25.08 -29.15 5.24
N LYS A 40 -24.04 -29.01 4.42
CA LYS A 40 -22.67 -28.85 4.92
C LYS A 40 -22.51 -27.38 5.24
N THR A 41 -22.40 -27.09 6.53
CA THR A 41 -21.95 -25.81 7.06
C THR A 41 -20.57 -25.54 6.46
N ALA A 42 -20.56 -24.81 5.35
CA ALA A 42 -19.34 -24.30 4.77
C ALA A 42 -18.80 -23.27 5.76
N ASN A 43 -17.82 -23.69 6.55
CA ASN A 43 -16.86 -22.78 7.16
C ASN A 43 -16.34 -21.90 6.03
N THR A 44 -16.92 -20.70 5.93
CA THR A 44 -16.53 -19.70 4.97
C THR A 44 -15.14 -19.30 5.43
N LYS A 45 -14.10 -19.90 4.83
CA LYS A 45 -12.77 -19.32 4.84
C LYS A 45 -12.97 -17.88 4.39
N THR A 46 -12.90 -16.96 5.35
CA THR A 46 -12.93 -15.53 5.09
C THR A 46 -11.87 -15.32 4.02
N ALA A 47 -12.31 -14.99 2.80
CA ALA A 47 -11.39 -14.67 1.72
C ALA A 47 -10.45 -13.61 2.30
N SER A 48 -9.14 -13.89 2.33
CA SER A 48 -8.19 -12.91 2.85
C SER A 48 -8.41 -11.65 2.02
N THR A 49 -8.93 -10.61 2.67
CA THR A 49 -9.12 -9.32 2.02
C THR A 49 -7.78 -8.90 1.47
N ALA A 50 -7.74 -8.52 0.19
CA ALA A 50 -6.51 -8.08 -0.46
C ALA A 50 -5.83 -6.98 0.39
N PRO A 51 -4.50 -6.95 0.47
CA PRO A 51 -3.79 -5.98 1.31
C PRO A 51 -4.17 -4.52 1.00
N ILE A 52 -4.21 -3.71 2.04
CA ILE A 52 -4.52 -2.28 2.01
C ILE A 52 -3.20 -1.50 1.91
N ILE A 53 -2.69 -1.39 0.68
CA ILE A 53 -1.46 -0.64 0.36
C ILE A 53 -1.70 0.88 0.37
N SER A 54 -2.97 1.30 0.26
CA SER A 54 -3.38 2.70 0.19
C SER A 54 -4.76 2.88 0.81
N GLU A 55 -5.17 4.10 1.09
CA GLU A 55 -6.51 4.35 1.62
C GLU A 55 -7.60 3.97 0.59
N ARG A 56 -8.83 3.81 1.06
CA ARG A 56 -10.02 3.52 0.22
C ARG A 56 -11.04 4.63 0.36
N VAL A 57 -11.61 5.04 -0.77
CA VAL A 57 -12.68 6.03 -0.79
C VAL A 57 -14.04 5.41 -0.48
N ALA A 58 -14.98 6.23 -0.02
CA ALA A 58 -16.39 5.89 0.09
C ALA A 58 -17.12 6.06 -1.26
N ALA A 59 -18.29 5.46 -1.40
CA ALA A 59 -19.13 5.61 -2.59
C ALA A 59 -19.45 7.08 -2.91
N GLY A 60 -19.34 7.47 -4.18
CA GLY A 60 -19.67 8.83 -4.62
C GLY A 60 -18.65 9.88 -4.17
N THR A 61 -17.42 9.46 -3.88
CA THR A 61 -16.35 10.37 -3.45
C THR A 61 -16.04 11.37 -4.56
N VAL A 62 -16.07 12.65 -4.21
CA VAL A 62 -15.78 13.75 -5.11
C VAL A 62 -14.34 14.20 -4.92
N ILE A 63 -13.57 14.24 -6.00
CA ILE A 63 -12.25 14.86 -6.05
C ILE A 63 -12.41 16.28 -6.60
N ARG A 64 -11.78 17.25 -5.95
CA ARG A 64 -11.80 18.67 -6.32
C ARG A 64 -10.40 19.19 -6.64
N SER A 65 -10.32 20.29 -7.40
CA SER A 65 -9.04 20.96 -7.71
C SER A 65 -8.38 21.61 -6.48
N GLY A 66 -9.17 21.89 -5.45
CA GLY A 66 -8.75 22.47 -4.17
C GLY A 66 -9.85 22.24 -3.12
N PRO A 67 -9.59 22.55 -1.84
CA PRO A 67 -10.64 22.65 -0.84
C PRO A 67 -11.76 23.57 -1.34
N ASN A 68 -13.00 23.08 -1.39
CA ASN A 68 -14.17 23.78 -1.96
C ASN A 68 -14.04 24.23 -3.44
N GLY A 69 -13.03 23.75 -4.17
CA GLY A 69 -12.83 24.08 -5.59
C GLY A 69 -13.74 23.28 -6.53
N ASP A 70 -13.51 23.43 -7.83
CA ASP A 70 -14.25 22.71 -8.86
C ASP A 70 -14.11 21.21 -8.73
N VAL A 71 -15.21 20.49 -9.01
CA VAL A 71 -15.19 19.04 -9.12
C VAL A 71 -14.38 18.63 -10.34
N ILE A 72 -13.42 17.71 -10.15
CA ILE A 72 -12.57 17.18 -11.23
C ILE A 72 -12.91 15.73 -11.56
N ALA A 73 -13.34 14.95 -10.58
CA ALA A 73 -13.72 13.55 -10.77
C ALA A 73 -14.70 13.10 -9.68
N THR A 74 -15.48 12.09 -10.01
CA THR A 74 -16.30 11.33 -9.06
C THR A 74 -15.84 9.89 -9.08
N LEU A 75 -15.54 9.32 -7.91
CA LEU A 75 -15.04 7.95 -7.75
C LEU A 75 -16.13 7.01 -7.23
N THR A 76 -16.08 5.76 -7.68
CA THR A 76 -16.89 4.68 -7.14
C THR A 76 -16.37 4.23 -5.77
N ASP A 77 -17.13 3.36 -5.10
CA ASP A 77 -16.75 2.89 -3.76
C ASP A 77 -15.46 2.07 -3.78
N TYR A 78 -14.71 2.15 -2.68
CA TYR A 78 -13.54 1.31 -2.40
C TYR A 78 -12.38 1.45 -3.38
N ILE A 79 -12.30 2.54 -4.14
CA ILE A 79 -11.17 2.82 -5.02
C ILE A 79 -9.93 3.18 -4.20
N PRO A 80 -8.75 2.60 -4.50
CA PRO A 80 -7.50 2.92 -3.85
C PRO A 80 -7.07 4.36 -4.17
N VAL A 81 -6.70 5.11 -3.13
CA VAL A 81 -6.18 6.48 -3.26
C VAL A 81 -5.02 6.69 -2.29
N TYR A 82 -4.04 7.47 -2.68
CA TYR A 82 -2.99 7.92 -1.76
C TYR A 82 -3.45 9.20 -1.09
N CYS A 83 -3.41 9.25 0.24
CA CYS A 83 -3.75 10.45 1.00
C CYS A 83 -2.49 11.08 1.62
N ALA A 84 -2.30 12.37 1.43
CA ALA A 84 -1.44 13.20 2.27
C ALA A 84 -2.09 13.46 3.64
N ASN A 85 -1.39 14.19 4.50
CA ASN A 85 -1.90 14.65 5.80
C ASN A 85 -3.18 15.48 5.66
N LEU A 86 -4.13 15.23 6.57
CA LEU A 86 -5.38 15.98 6.65
C LEU A 86 -5.09 17.45 7.00
N LYS A 87 -5.57 18.39 6.19
CA LYS A 87 -5.47 19.83 6.44
C LYS A 87 -6.85 20.46 6.34
N ASN A 88 -7.31 21.08 7.42
CA ASN A 88 -8.60 21.80 7.49
C ASN A 88 -9.81 20.96 7.01
N GLY A 89 -9.84 19.66 7.32
CA GLY A 89 -10.93 18.76 6.92
C GLY A 89 -10.82 18.18 5.50
N TRP A 90 -9.74 18.50 4.77
CA TRP A 90 -9.49 18.02 3.42
C TRP A 90 -8.21 17.19 3.36
N PHE A 91 -8.27 16.08 2.65
CA PHE A 91 -7.11 15.30 2.25
C PHE A 91 -6.67 15.76 0.85
N PRO A 92 -5.41 16.18 0.66
CA PRO A 92 -4.79 16.11 -0.65
C PRO A 92 -4.65 14.63 -1.03
N VAL A 93 -5.08 14.31 -2.25
CA VAL A 93 -5.13 12.92 -2.73
C VAL A 93 -4.57 12.80 -4.12
N LEU A 94 -4.05 11.60 -4.39
CA LEU A 94 -3.54 11.18 -5.68
C LEU A 94 -4.18 9.85 -6.05
N VAL A 95 -4.63 9.75 -7.31
CA VAL A 95 -5.14 8.52 -7.90
C VAL A 95 -4.38 8.24 -9.20
N ASN A 96 -3.74 7.08 -9.28
CA ASN A 96 -3.14 6.62 -10.54
C ASN A 96 -4.21 5.88 -11.33
N ILE A 97 -4.59 6.45 -12.47
CA ILE A 97 -5.63 5.91 -13.35
C ILE A 97 -4.98 5.23 -14.55
N ASP A 98 -5.50 4.09 -14.97
CA ASP A 98 -5.00 3.37 -16.13
C ASP A 98 -5.30 4.17 -17.40
N ILE A 99 -4.34 4.21 -18.32
CA ILE A 99 -4.49 4.91 -19.59
C ILE A 99 -4.02 4.06 -20.76
N THR A 100 -4.48 4.43 -21.95
CA THR A 100 -4.04 3.84 -23.22
C THR A 100 -2.76 4.49 -23.74
N ALA A 101 -2.09 3.84 -24.70
CA ALA A 101 -0.93 4.42 -25.38
C ALA A 101 -1.28 5.74 -26.11
N ALA A 102 -2.50 5.86 -26.65
CA ALA A 102 -2.96 7.09 -27.28
C ALA A 102 -3.04 8.24 -26.25
N GLU A 103 -3.63 7.97 -25.09
CA GLU A 103 -3.73 8.94 -23.99
C GLU A 103 -2.37 9.29 -23.38
N TYR A 104 -1.42 8.35 -23.35
CA TYR A 104 -0.04 8.63 -22.95
C TYR A 104 0.62 9.66 -23.86
N THR A 105 0.45 9.55 -25.19
CA THR A 105 1.03 10.51 -26.14
C THR A 105 0.30 11.86 -26.18
N LYS A 106 -0.99 11.87 -25.85
CA LYS A 106 -1.84 13.07 -25.84
C LYS A 106 -2.66 13.10 -24.54
N PRO A 107 -2.09 13.59 -23.43
CA PRO A 107 -2.69 13.44 -22.10
C PRO A 107 -3.77 14.49 -21.83
N LEU A 108 -4.67 14.73 -22.79
CA LEU A 108 -5.86 15.55 -22.65
C LEU A 108 -7.08 14.64 -22.53
N PHE A 109 -7.61 14.55 -21.32
CA PHE A 109 -8.76 13.72 -20.99
C PHE A 109 -10.02 14.59 -21.00
N ARG A 110 -11.08 14.12 -21.65
CA ARG A 110 -12.33 14.85 -21.76
C ARG A 110 -13.26 14.54 -20.58
N LYS A 111 -14.15 15.48 -20.27
CA LYS A 111 -15.29 15.25 -19.38
C LYS A 111 -16.05 14.00 -19.82
N GLY A 112 -16.46 13.18 -18.85
CA GLY A 112 -17.14 11.91 -19.09
C GLY A 112 -16.20 10.73 -19.33
N HIS A 113 -14.88 10.95 -19.45
CA HIS A 113 -13.89 9.88 -19.54
C HIS A 113 -14.01 8.94 -18.33
N LYS A 114 -14.09 7.64 -18.61
CA LYS A 114 -14.27 6.58 -17.60
C LYS A 114 -12.93 6.25 -16.96
N ILE A 115 -12.86 6.45 -15.66
CA ILE A 115 -11.65 6.18 -14.88
C ILE A 115 -11.59 4.68 -14.60
N LYS A 116 -10.43 4.08 -14.82
CA LYS A 116 -10.09 2.74 -14.36
C LYS A 116 -8.85 2.80 -13.47
N VAL A 117 -8.80 1.93 -12.47
CA VAL A 117 -7.64 1.74 -11.61
C VAL A 117 -7.35 0.25 -11.50
N ASN A 118 -6.17 -0.18 -11.94
CA ASN A 118 -5.80 -1.60 -12.01
C ASN A 118 -6.81 -2.48 -12.76
N GLY A 119 -7.37 -1.96 -13.85
CA GLY A 119 -8.37 -2.61 -14.70
C GLY A 119 -9.81 -2.49 -14.19
N ILE A 120 -10.03 -2.00 -12.97
CA ILE A 120 -11.33 -1.93 -12.33
C ILE A 120 -11.97 -0.56 -12.60
N SER A 121 -13.27 -0.54 -12.92
CA SER A 121 -14.04 0.70 -13.09
C SER A 121 -14.04 1.51 -11.80
N ALA A 122 -13.52 2.73 -11.87
CA ALA A 122 -13.20 3.54 -10.70
C ALA A 122 -13.89 4.91 -10.65
N GLY A 123 -14.58 5.31 -11.72
CA GLY A 123 -15.32 6.57 -11.72
C GLY A 123 -15.36 7.28 -13.07
N VAL A 124 -15.47 8.60 -13.02
CA VAL A 124 -15.58 9.46 -14.20
C VAL A 124 -14.91 10.82 -13.96
N LEU A 125 -14.30 11.37 -15.01
CA LEU A 125 -13.83 12.77 -15.00
C LEU A 125 -14.99 13.73 -15.24
N GLU A 126 -15.07 14.77 -14.43
CA GLU A 126 -16.19 15.73 -14.44
C GLU A 126 -15.89 17.00 -15.25
N LYS A 127 -14.65 17.11 -15.76
CA LYS A 127 -14.20 18.19 -16.64
C LYS A 127 -13.07 17.74 -17.56
N ASP A 128 -12.83 18.54 -18.60
CA ASP A 128 -11.64 18.39 -19.44
C ASP A 128 -10.39 18.75 -18.63
N ILE A 129 -9.36 17.90 -18.69
CA ILE A 129 -8.14 18.07 -17.90
C ILE A 129 -6.94 17.45 -18.59
N ARG A 130 -5.77 18.09 -18.45
CA ARG A 130 -4.48 17.47 -18.77
C ARG A 130 -3.88 16.86 -17.51
N LEU A 131 -3.47 15.60 -17.59
CA LEU A 131 -2.90 14.88 -16.45
C LEU A 131 -1.43 14.52 -16.72
N PRO A 132 -0.55 14.54 -15.71
CA PRO A 132 0.77 13.93 -15.80
C PRO A 132 0.62 12.43 -16.12
N VAL A 133 1.50 11.90 -16.97
CA VAL A 133 1.50 10.49 -17.37
C VAL A 133 2.86 9.86 -17.14
N ALA A 134 2.88 8.56 -16.84
CA ALA A 134 4.11 7.79 -16.64
C ALA A 134 3.92 6.32 -17.08
N THR A 135 5.03 5.61 -17.25
CA THR A 135 5.06 4.20 -17.63
C THR A 135 6.27 3.50 -17.00
N ASN A 136 6.11 2.22 -16.68
CA ASN A 136 7.21 1.34 -16.25
C ASN A 136 7.54 0.27 -17.30
N GLY A 137 7.01 0.40 -18.52
CA GLY A 137 7.14 -0.59 -19.61
C GLY A 137 6.04 -1.67 -19.62
N GLU A 138 5.46 -2.01 -18.46
CA GLU A 138 4.36 -2.96 -18.34
C GLU A 138 2.99 -2.29 -18.31
N LYS A 139 2.91 -1.12 -17.66
CA LYS A 139 1.68 -0.34 -17.48
C LYS A 139 1.93 1.13 -17.73
N MET A 140 0.90 1.81 -18.23
CA MET A 140 0.84 3.26 -18.38
C MET A 140 -0.25 3.80 -17.45
N TRP A 141 0.03 4.90 -16.78
CA TRP A 141 -0.95 5.57 -15.92
C TRP A 141 -0.90 7.08 -16.07
N ALA A 142 -2.03 7.72 -15.76
CA ALA A 142 -2.11 9.14 -15.51
C ALA A 142 -2.32 9.40 -14.02
N THR A 143 -1.79 10.50 -13.52
CA THR A 143 -1.89 10.86 -12.11
C THR A 143 -2.93 11.97 -11.92
N LEU A 144 -4.06 11.61 -11.30
CA LEU A 144 -5.10 12.55 -10.91
C LEU A 144 -4.81 13.07 -9.50
N ASN A 145 -4.36 14.32 -9.41
CA ASN A 145 -4.16 15.03 -8.16
C ASN A 145 -5.38 15.89 -7.82
N GLY A 146 -5.77 15.92 -6.56
CA GLY A 146 -6.84 16.78 -6.09
C GLY A 146 -7.05 16.71 -4.59
N TYR A 147 -8.25 17.07 -4.16
CA TYR A 147 -8.63 17.14 -2.74
C TYR A 147 -9.98 16.47 -2.53
N THR A 148 -10.14 15.80 -1.39
CA THR A 148 -11.41 15.22 -0.97
C THR A 148 -11.67 15.46 0.51
N GLU A 149 -12.93 15.51 0.92
CA GLU A 149 -13.30 15.71 2.33
C GLU A 149 -12.92 14.50 3.18
N LYS A 150 -12.61 14.72 4.47
CA LYS A 150 -12.31 13.63 5.43
C LYS A 150 -13.30 12.47 5.37
N LYS A 151 -14.60 12.78 5.31
CA LYS A 151 -15.70 11.78 5.31
C LYS A 151 -15.67 10.85 4.08
N ASN A 152 -15.00 11.25 3.01
CA ASN A 152 -14.90 10.49 1.77
C ASN A 152 -13.80 9.42 1.83
N ILE A 153 -12.92 9.45 2.84
CA ILE A 153 -11.92 8.42 3.08
C ILE A 153 -12.40 7.48 4.16
N ARG A 154 -12.37 6.17 3.89
CA ARG A 154 -12.74 5.14 4.85
C ARG A 154 -11.68 5.08 5.95
N SER A 155 -12.01 5.54 7.15
CA SER A 155 -11.08 5.65 8.28
C SER A 155 -10.38 4.33 8.63
N GLY A 156 -11.06 3.19 8.52
CA GLY A 156 -10.46 1.87 8.75
C GLY A 156 -9.38 1.46 7.74
N THR A 157 -9.17 2.24 6.69
CA THR A 157 -8.11 2.02 5.69
C THR A 157 -6.94 2.98 5.84
N ILE A 158 -7.05 3.95 6.75
CA ILE A 158 -5.94 4.82 7.16
C ILE A 158 -5.10 4.02 8.17
N VAL A 159 -3.83 3.77 7.84
CA VAL A 159 -2.96 2.85 8.62
C VAL A 159 -2.86 3.25 10.10
N GLU A 160 -2.83 4.54 10.42
CA GLU A 160 -2.78 5.04 11.80
C GLU A 160 -4.03 4.63 12.59
N THR A 161 -5.22 4.88 12.00
CA THR A 161 -6.49 4.53 12.63
C THR A 161 -6.65 3.00 12.74
N ALA A 162 -6.25 2.29 11.69
CA ALA A 162 -6.29 0.84 11.67
C ALA A 162 -5.36 0.24 12.74
N LEU A 163 -4.15 0.78 12.91
CA LEU A 163 -3.20 0.30 13.92
C LEU A 163 -3.74 0.51 15.33
N VAL A 164 -4.26 1.70 15.64
CA VAL A 164 -4.81 1.98 16.97
C VAL A 164 -5.94 1.02 17.31
N ASN A 165 -6.86 0.79 16.37
CA ASN A 165 -7.93 -0.17 16.54
C ASN A 165 -7.40 -1.60 16.70
N PHE A 166 -6.39 -1.97 15.92
CA PHE A 166 -5.74 -3.29 16.00
C PHE A 166 -5.11 -3.52 17.39
N LEU A 167 -4.28 -2.60 17.87
CA LEU A 167 -3.65 -2.69 19.20
C LEU A 167 -4.67 -2.55 20.35
N HIS A 168 -5.83 -1.93 20.09
CA HIS A 168 -6.93 -1.93 21.04
C HIS A 168 -7.53 -3.34 21.20
N GLN A 169 -7.69 -4.08 20.10
CA GLN A 169 -8.29 -5.42 20.07
C GLN A 169 -7.29 -6.54 20.43
N HIS A 170 -6.01 -6.35 20.12
CA HIS A 170 -4.95 -7.36 20.29
C HIS A 170 -3.93 -6.91 21.35
N LYS A 171 -3.99 -7.51 22.54
CA LYS A 171 -3.14 -7.13 23.71
C LYS A 171 -1.85 -7.93 23.85
N GLY A 172 -1.68 -8.99 23.07
CA GLY A 172 -0.51 -9.86 23.18
C GLY A 172 0.79 -9.18 22.77
N HIS A 173 0.72 -8.18 21.88
CA HIS A 173 1.84 -7.33 21.43
C HIS A 173 3.09 -8.10 20.96
N SER A 174 2.98 -9.41 20.74
CA SER A 174 4.06 -10.21 20.18
C SER A 174 4.12 -9.99 18.67
N GLU A 175 5.29 -10.20 18.07
CA GLU A 175 5.46 -10.15 16.61
C GLU A 175 4.48 -11.08 15.87
N GLU A 176 4.20 -12.25 16.45
CA GLU A 176 3.21 -13.20 15.93
C GLU A 176 1.80 -12.59 15.94
N ASP A 177 1.41 -11.94 17.04
CA ASP A 177 0.13 -11.25 17.14
C ASP A 177 0.01 -10.09 16.14
N LEU A 178 1.12 -9.44 15.77
CA LEU A 178 1.16 -8.34 14.80
C LEU A 178 1.11 -8.82 13.34
N THR A 179 1.39 -10.10 13.08
CA THR A 179 1.51 -10.64 11.73
C THR A 179 0.30 -10.36 10.85
N PRO A 180 -0.96 -10.47 11.32
CA PRO A 180 -2.13 -10.10 10.52
C PRO A 180 -2.13 -8.62 10.09
N PHE A 181 -1.70 -7.71 10.96
CA PHE A 181 -1.60 -6.28 10.63
C PHE A 181 -0.48 -6.01 9.63
N ILE A 182 0.69 -6.58 9.88
CA ILE A 182 1.88 -6.49 9.00
C ILE A 182 1.51 -6.95 7.59
N HIS A 183 0.85 -8.10 7.46
CA HIS A 183 0.41 -8.63 6.17
C HIS A 183 -0.65 -7.76 5.51
N ASN A 184 -1.65 -7.31 6.27
CA ASN A 184 -2.77 -6.55 5.72
C ASN A 184 -2.32 -5.18 5.19
N PHE A 185 -1.34 -4.53 5.80
CA PHE A 185 -0.81 -3.24 5.35
C PHE A 185 0.52 -3.34 4.59
N GLN A 186 0.98 -4.56 4.30
CA GLN A 186 2.26 -4.85 3.63
C GLN A 186 3.44 -4.09 4.24
N LEU A 187 3.56 -4.13 5.57
CA LEU A 187 4.71 -3.51 6.22
C LEU A 187 6.00 -4.26 5.84
N GLU A 188 7.02 -3.51 5.47
CA GLU A 188 8.36 -4.01 5.17
C GLU A 188 9.13 -4.25 6.47
N GLU A 189 9.96 -5.28 6.49
CA GLU A 189 10.82 -5.61 7.63
C GLU A 189 12.22 -5.02 7.44
N ASP A 190 12.72 -4.29 8.45
CA ASP A 190 14.11 -3.86 8.53
C ASP A 190 14.72 -4.27 9.88
N LYS A 191 15.64 -5.25 9.81
CA LYS A 191 16.42 -5.78 10.93
C LYS A 191 17.82 -5.17 11.04
N LEU A 192 18.21 -4.34 10.08
CA LEU A 192 19.60 -3.88 9.91
C LEU A 192 19.77 -2.40 10.26
N ALA A 193 18.74 -1.57 10.10
CA ALA A 193 18.83 -0.14 10.37
C ALA A 193 19.19 0.18 11.83
N ILE A 194 18.55 -0.47 12.80
CA ILE A 194 18.65 -0.07 14.22
C ILE A 194 18.75 -1.30 15.14
N LYS A 195 19.92 -1.94 15.24
CA LYS A 195 20.09 -3.08 16.15
C LYS A 195 20.01 -2.68 17.64
N PRO A 196 19.42 -3.51 18.53
CA PRO A 196 18.89 -4.87 18.30
C PRO A 196 17.39 -4.90 17.93
N TYR A 197 16.84 -3.80 17.41
CA TYR A 197 15.43 -3.69 17.10
C TYR A 197 15.12 -4.20 15.69
N THR A 198 13.92 -4.75 15.54
CA THR A 198 13.30 -5.03 14.25
C THR A 198 12.23 -4.00 14.01
N LEU A 199 12.23 -3.37 12.84
CA LEU A 199 11.19 -2.45 12.42
C LEU A 199 10.28 -3.12 11.38
N TYR A 200 8.97 -2.98 11.56
CA TYR A 200 7.99 -3.24 10.50
C TYR A 200 7.34 -1.93 10.08
N PHE A 201 7.57 -1.45 8.87
CA PHE A 201 7.22 -0.08 8.50
C PHE A 201 6.59 0.03 7.12
N ASN A 202 6.00 1.19 6.84
CA ASN A 202 5.73 1.65 5.49
C ASN A 202 6.23 3.08 5.32
N TYR A 203 6.32 3.53 4.07
CA TYR A 203 6.77 4.87 3.74
C TYR A 203 5.62 5.88 3.72
N GLU A 204 6.00 7.14 3.84
CA GLU A 204 5.15 8.30 3.65
C GLU A 204 4.55 8.33 2.24
N SER A 205 3.38 8.95 2.12
CA SER A 205 2.80 9.22 0.81
C SER A 205 3.76 10.12 0.03
N GLY A 206 4.07 9.73 -1.21
CA GLY A 206 4.83 10.56 -2.14
C GLY A 206 4.22 11.93 -2.46
N ILE A 207 3.01 12.22 -1.96
CA ILE A 207 2.40 13.57 -1.99
C ILE A 207 3.02 14.48 -0.91
N ASP A 208 3.27 13.94 0.29
CA ASP A 208 3.80 14.71 1.43
C ASP A 208 5.33 14.75 1.43
N ASP A 209 5.97 13.62 1.13
CA ASP A 209 7.43 13.51 1.08
C ASP A 209 7.84 12.60 -0.09
N PRO A 210 8.54 13.13 -1.12
CA PRO A 210 9.08 12.30 -2.20
C PRO A 210 10.26 11.43 -1.74
N SER A 211 10.85 11.72 -0.57
CA SER A 211 11.88 10.88 0.05
C SER A 211 11.23 9.72 0.80
N PRO A 212 11.88 8.55 0.86
CA PRO A 212 11.35 7.35 1.52
C PRO A 212 11.48 7.45 3.04
N MET A 213 10.77 8.40 3.65
CA MET A 213 10.67 8.53 5.10
C MET A 213 9.56 7.63 5.64
N TYR A 214 9.73 7.09 6.84
CA TYR A 214 8.70 6.25 7.44
C TYR A 214 7.40 7.04 7.63
N ARG A 215 6.26 6.40 7.39
CA ARG A 215 4.95 6.90 7.84
C ARG A 215 4.62 6.32 9.20
N ILE A 216 4.72 5.00 9.31
CA ILE A 216 4.62 4.26 10.57
C ILE A 216 5.69 3.18 10.61
N ALA A 217 6.24 2.93 11.80
CA ALA A 217 7.10 1.79 12.06
C ALA A 217 6.76 1.15 13.42
N LEU A 218 6.46 -0.15 13.40
CA LEU A 218 6.31 -0.99 14.60
C LEU A 218 7.71 -1.37 15.08
N VAL A 219 8.04 -1.03 16.32
CA VAL A 219 9.36 -1.25 16.90
C VAL A 219 9.32 -2.47 17.80
N CYS A 220 9.96 -3.56 17.36
CA CYS A 220 10.08 -4.77 18.15
C CYS A 220 11.48 -4.91 18.76
N GLN A 221 11.57 -5.28 20.03
CA GLN A 221 12.79 -5.78 20.65
C GLN A 221 12.65 -7.30 20.84
N GLY A 222 13.48 -8.08 20.12
CA GLY A 222 13.21 -9.50 19.99
C GLY A 222 11.83 -9.72 19.35
N LYS A 223 10.96 -10.49 19.99
CA LYS A 223 9.61 -10.81 19.50
C LYS A 223 8.49 -9.97 20.12
N GLN A 224 8.82 -8.85 20.77
CA GLN A 224 7.86 -8.04 21.52
C GLN A 224 7.83 -6.61 21.00
N LEU A 225 6.63 -6.08 20.74
CA LEU A 225 6.42 -4.68 20.40
C LEU A 225 6.73 -3.82 21.63
N ILE A 226 7.62 -2.84 21.47
CA ILE A 226 7.95 -1.87 22.52
C ILE A 226 7.40 -0.48 22.21
N GLY A 227 7.10 -0.18 20.94
CA GLY A 227 6.54 1.10 20.57
C GLY A 227 6.22 1.23 19.09
N VAL A 228 5.68 2.39 18.74
CA VAL A 228 5.28 2.76 17.38
C VAL A 228 5.87 4.13 17.05
N VAL A 229 6.71 4.19 16.02
CA VAL A 229 7.18 5.44 15.42
C VAL A 229 6.18 5.89 14.36
N HIS A 230 5.90 7.18 14.27
CA HIS A 230 5.02 7.75 13.25
C HIS A 230 5.42 9.18 12.87
N SER A 231 5.14 9.55 11.62
CA SER A 231 5.28 10.92 11.09
C SER A 231 3.96 11.72 11.14
N ARG A 232 2.83 11.02 11.17
CA ARG A 232 1.48 11.58 11.11
C ARG A 232 0.77 11.49 12.45
N PRO A 233 -0.21 12.36 12.76
CA PRO A 233 -0.95 12.29 14.01
C PRO A 233 -1.53 10.90 14.30
N LEU A 234 -1.06 10.29 15.40
CA LEU A 234 -1.48 8.99 15.90
C LEU A 234 -1.64 9.12 17.42
N GLU A 235 -2.80 8.76 17.94
CA GLU A 235 -3.06 8.70 19.36
C GLU A 235 -3.12 7.25 19.80
N LEU A 236 -2.12 6.80 20.56
CA LEU A 236 -2.08 5.46 21.12
C LEU A 236 -2.37 5.51 22.63
N PRO A 237 -3.56 5.06 23.09
CA PRO A 237 -3.88 5.03 24.52
C PRO A 237 -2.89 4.15 25.29
N ALA A 238 -2.71 4.45 26.58
CA ALA A 238 -1.83 3.66 27.47
C ALA A 238 -0.38 3.56 26.94
N SER A 239 0.15 4.68 26.46
CA SER A 239 1.52 4.82 25.98
C SER A 239 2.17 6.09 26.53
N SER A 240 3.51 6.12 26.53
CA SER A 240 4.29 7.34 26.76
C SER A 240 4.84 7.83 25.43
N SER A 241 4.69 9.12 25.13
CA SER A 241 5.13 9.69 23.86
C SER A 241 6.44 10.46 24.00
N ARG A 242 7.25 10.43 22.95
CA ARG A 242 8.48 11.21 22.83
C ARG A 242 8.65 11.71 21.40
N ARG A 243 9.00 12.99 21.26
CA ARG A 243 9.39 13.55 19.97
C ARG A 243 10.79 13.08 19.58
N LEU A 244 10.92 12.68 18.32
CA LEU A 244 12.16 12.26 17.67
C LEU A 244 12.56 13.33 16.64
N GLN A 245 13.75 13.18 16.06
CA GLN A 245 14.21 14.09 15.00
C GLN A 245 13.41 13.92 13.71
N ARG A 246 13.56 14.88 12.79
CA ARG A 246 12.86 14.92 11.49
C ARG A 246 11.32 14.81 11.59
N GLY A 247 10.74 15.34 12.66
CA GLY A 247 9.29 15.44 12.83
C GLY A 247 8.60 14.18 13.36
N PHE A 248 9.35 13.10 13.57
CA PHE A 248 8.82 11.84 14.09
C PHE A 248 8.37 11.94 15.55
N THR A 249 7.47 11.05 15.92
CA THR A 249 7.09 10.78 17.31
C THR A 249 7.11 9.28 17.53
N ILE A 250 7.58 8.84 18.70
CA ILE A 250 7.39 7.45 19.15
C ILE A 250 6.40 7.43 20.32
N HIS A 251 5.52 6.43 20.30
CA HIS A 251 4.76 6.00 21.47
C HIS A 251 5.32 4.69 21.99
N PHE A 252 5.92 4.71 23.17
CA PHE A 252 6.34 3.50 23.88
C PHE A 252 5.15 2.92 24.65
N LEU A 253 4.96 1.61 24.55
CA LEU A 253 3.92 0.90 25.29
C LEU A 253 4.18 1.00 26.81
N ASN A 254 3.13 0.84 27.61
CA ASN A 254 3.27 0.83 29.06
C ASN A 254 4.20 -0.29 29.54
N GLY A 255 5.02 0.01 30.54
CA GLY A 255 5.95 -0.95 31.15
C GLY A 255 7.33 -1.01 30.50
N ILE A 256 7.55 -0.31 29.39
CA ILE A 256 8.88 -0.20 28.78
C ILE A 256 9.79 0.68 29.62
N ASP A 257 10.96 0.15 30.01
CA ASP A 257 11.90 0.83 30.88
C ASP A 257 12.54 2.06 30.21
N LYS A 258 12.83 3.10 31.01
CA LYS A 258 13.38 4.37 30.49
C LYS A 258 14.72 4.20 29.77
N THR A 259 15.54 3.25 30.20
CA THR A 259 16.84 2.99 29.58
C THR A 259 16.68 2.47 28.15
N LEU A 260 15.72 1.58 27.91
CA LEU A 260 15.39 1.09 26.58
C LEU A 260 14.75 2.17 25.71
N GLN A 261 13.86 2.98 26.29
CA GLN A 261 13.28 4.13 25.57
C GLN A 261 14.37 5.10 25.08
N GLU A 262 15.36 5.40 25.91
CA GLU A 262 16.48 6.28 25.56
C GLU A 262 17.42 5.64 24.53
N ASP A 263 17.75 4.36 24.68
CA ASP A 263 18.59 3.63 23.73
C ASP A 263 17.98 3.63 22.33
N PHE A 264 16.70 3.27 22.22
CA PHE A 264 16.00 3.29 20.93
C PHE A 264 15.97 4.71 20.35
N SER A 265 15.55 5.70 21.14
CA SER A 265 15.40 7.08 20.65
C SER A 265 16.71 7.66 20.15
N THR A 266 17.81 7.40 20.85
CA THR A 266 19.15 7.85 20.46
C THR A 266 19.60 7.19 19.15
N LYS A 267 19.44 5.86 19.03
CA LYS A 267 19.83 5.14 17.82
C LYS A 267 18.96 5.51 16.62
N PHE A 268 17.66 5.68 16.81
CA PHE A 268 16.74 6.13 15.77
C PHE A 268 17.13 7.52 15.26
N ASN A 269 17.35 8.48 16.15
CA ASN A 269 17.76 9.83 15.76
C ASN A 269 19.09 9.82 14.99
N LYS A 270 20.07 9.02 15.45
CA LYS A 270 21.34 8.87 14.73
C LYS A 270 21.14 8.28 13.33
N PHE A 271 20.30 7.25 13.20
CA PHE A 271 20.01 6.61 11.92
C PHE A 271 19.29 7.56 10.97
N ILE A 272 18.19 8.17 11.40
CA ILE A 272 17.30 8.95 10.53
C ILE A 272 17.94 10.24 10.00
N VAL A 273 18.94 10.77 10.70
CA VAL A 273 19.76 11.90 10.24
C VAL A 273 20.87 11.47 9.29
N SER A 274 21.28 10.21 9.31
CA SER A 274 22.38 9.69 8.48
C SER A 274 21.97 9.17 7.10
N VAL A 275 20.68 8.92 6.89
CA VAL A 275 20.13 8.36 5.64
C VAL A 275 19.53 9.41 4.69
N ASP A 276 19.64 10.69 5.06
CA ASP A 276 19.29 11.85 4.25
C ASP A 276 20.57 12.52 3.72
#